data_AF-A0A7S2NE06-F1
#
_entry.id   AF-A0A7S2NE06-F1
#
_cell.length_a   1.000
_cell.length_b   1.000
_cell.length_c   1.000
_cell.angle_alpha   90.00
_cell.angle_beta   90.00
_cell.angle_gamma   90.00
#
_symmetry.space_group_name_H-M   'P 1'
#
loop_
_entity.id
_entity.type
_entity.pdbx_description
1 polymer ?
#
loop_
_entity_poly.entity_id
_entity_poly.type
_entity_poly.pdbx_seq_one_letter_code
_entity_poly.pdbx_strand_id
1 'polypeptide(L)'
;SERGRGDLALMEMLGANTVRLYGNDPRQDHTGFLEEAHSRGLRVIPGLSDWPFTQMPGSCSFTGYNCFEQIKEAYVQNLRNGWLREDGTYHPALTHVIVVNELDLKLPGMHDPISFTRAAVSAIDGMLSAEEEAGMTGAPVNFTVTFAFGICQMCPPGAWGQNHKPGLNQMVILHQAMLNPQVVGYTAQNDLAACFRTRWTHSFNTQNAAHELPGLFFDAYAVQFPSTPVFIGEFHSAHPPRDQAEDMSNIMQITDTVSAMLGVSFFEYQVRYDKGGAEMSFGMFGLGEYSFRDMDYHGSIFPVWCLTPVSTTATAASLPDALAAVFGGAAVDPQALCTPDPAKVPLTASGFEEVRQLWDVAKMAIFVERVVRHAGG
;
A
#
# COMPACT_ATOMS: atom_id res chain seq x y z
N SER A 1 9.09 -14.67 12.89
CA SER A 1 8.58 -14.49 11.51
C SER A 1 9.22 -15.42 10.46
N GLU A 2 9.99 -16.45 10.83
CA GLU A 2 10.70 -17.34 9.88
C GLU A 2 9.84 -18.37 9.09
N ARG A 3 8.50 -18.27 9.06
CA ARG A 3 7.62 -19.36 8.57
C ARG A 3 6.78 -19.05 7.32
N GLY A 4 7.03 -17.94 6.62
CA GLY A 4 6.31 -17.55 5.39
C GLY A 4 7.15 -17.69 4.12
N ARG A 5 6.53 -17.40 2.97
CA ARG A 5 7.19 -17.34 1.65
C ARG A 5 8.38 -16.36 1.63
N GLY A 6 8.34 -15.32 2.47
CA GLY A 6 9.43 -14.37 2.63
C GLY A 6 9.27 -13.10 1.81
N ASP A 7 8.04 -12.71 1.50
CA ASP A 7 7.75 -11.62 0.56
C ASP A 7 8.41 -10.29 0.94
N LEU A 8 8.44 -9.93 2.23
CA LEU A 8 9.14 -8.73 2.71
C LEU A 8 10.67 -8.81 2.48
N ALA A 9 11.26 -9.99 2.61
CA ALA A 9 12.68 -10.20 2.30
C ALA A 9 12.96 -9.99 0.81
N LEU A 10 12.05 -10.45 -0.04
CA LEU A 10 12.15 -10.25 -1.48
C LEU A 10 11.95 -8.78 -1.85
N MET A 11 11.01 -8.08 -1.22
CA MET A 11 10.83 -6.63 -1.43
C MET A 11 12.07 -5.83 -1.02
N GLU A 12 12.66 -6.14 0.14
CA GLU A 12 13.95 -5.57 0.59
C GLU A 12 15.07 -5.85 -0.42
N MET A 13 15.21 -7.09 -0.89
CA MET A 13 16.19 -7.49 -1.90
C MET A 13 16.02 -6.70 -3.21
N LEU A 14 14.78 -6.47 -3.64
CA LEU A 14 14.45 -5.67 -4.83
C LEU A 14 14.76 -4.17 -4.64
N GLY A 15 15.21 -3.73 -3.47
CA GLY A 15 15.55 -2.33 -3.18
C GLY A 15 14.38 -1.50 -2.67
N ALA A 16 13.24 -2.12 -2.34
CA ALA A 16 12.15 -1.39 -1.72
C ALA A 16 12.56 -0.92 -0.31
N ASN A 17 12.17 0.29 0.04
CA ASN A 17 12.31 0.83 1.40
C ASN A 17 10.95 0.94 2.13
N THR A 18 9.85 0.72 1.42
CA THR A 18 8.49 0.90 1.90
C THR A 18 7.56 -0.10 1.23
N VAL A 19 6.63 -0.67 2.00
CA VAL A 19 5.52 -1.49 1.48
C VAL A 19 4.19 -0.78 1.70
N ARG A 20 3.40 -0.64 0.63
CA ARG A 20 2.02 -0.17 0.69
C ARG A 20 1.08 -1.37 0.74
N LEU A 21 0.15 -1.34 1.69
CA LEU A 21 -0.85 -2.40 1.87
C LEU A 21 -2.24 -1.84 1.59
N TYR A 22 -3.07 -2.65 0.95
CA TYR A 22 -4.51 -2.38 0.86
C TYR A 22 -5.21 -2.87 2.12
N GLY A 23 -6.37 -2.27 2.36
CA GLY A 23 -7.37 -2.60 3.37
C GLY A 23 -7.01 -3.70 4.36
N ASN A 24 -6.86 -3.34 5.62
CA ASN A 24 -6.55 -4.28 6.68
C ASN A 24 -7.82 -4.65 7.49
N ASP A 25 -7.86 -5.86 8.06
CA ASP A 25 -8.87 -6.20 9.07
C ASP A 25 -8.42 -5.65 10.43
N PRO A 26 -9.14 -4.68 11.02
CA PRO A 26 -8.70 -4.05 12.24
C PRO A 26 -8.76 -4.96 13.47
N ARG A 27 -9.40 -6.12 13.36
CA ARG A 27 -9.52 -7.10 14.45
C ARG A 27 -8.29 -8.01 14.57
N GLN A 28 -7.43 -8.05 13.55
CA GLN A 28 -6.24 -8.89 13.53
C GLN A 28 -5.05 -8.17 14.18
N ASP A 29 -4.18 -8.93 14.85
CA ASP A 29 -2.91 -8.41 15.36
C ASP A 29 -1.90 -8.22 14.23
N HIS A 30 -1.44 -6.98 14.05
CA HIS A 30 -0.50 -6.58 13.01
C HIS A 30 0.96 -6.60 13.48
N THR A 31 1.22 -6.84 14.78
CA THR A 31 2.56 -6.71 15.40
C THR A 31 3.60 -7.57 14.69
N GLY A 32 3.28 -8.85 14.42
CA GLY A 32 4.23 -9.77 13.79
C GLY A 32 4.65 -9.36 12.38
N PHE A 33 3.75 -8.75 11.60
CA PHE A 33 4.07 -8.22 10.28
C PHE A 33 4.92 -6.94 10.38
N LEU A 34 4.54 -6.02 11.27
CA LEU A 34 5.22 -4.75 11.43
C LEU A 34 6.64 -4.91 11.99
N GLU A 35 6.85 -5.83 12.93
CA GLU A 35 8.20 -6.15 13.45
C GLU A 35 9.09 -6.79 12.38
N GLU A 36 8.54 -7.68 11.53
CA GLU A 36 9.28 -8.23 10.39
C GLU A 36 9.68 -7.13 9.41
N ALA A 37 8.74 -6.25 9.01
CA ALA A 37 9.02 -5.13 8.13
C ALA A 37 10.11 -4.22 8.73
N HIS A 38 9.98 -3.87 10.01
CA HIS A 38 10.96 -3.03 10.70
C HIS A 38 12.35 -3.67 10.74
N SER A 39 12.44 -4.97 11.03
CA SER A 39 13.71 -5.72 11.09
C SER A 39 14.46 -5.73 9.76
N ARG A 40 13.74 -5.53 8.64
CA ARG A 40 14.26 -5.44 7.27
C ARG A 40 14.52 -4.02 6.81
N GLY A 41 14.37 -3.04 7.71
CA GLY A 41 14.48 -1.63 7.35
C GLY A 41 13.34 -1.12 6.47
N LEU A 42 12.25 -1.87 6.31
CA LEU A 42 11.08 -1.46 5.54
C LEU A 42 10.15 -0.59 6.39
N ARG A 43 9.63 0.48 5.76
CA ARG A 43 8.48 1.22 6.26
C ARG A 43 7.18 0.62 5.73
N VAL A 44 6.07 0.91 6.39
CA VAL A 44 4.74 0.37 6.04
C VAL A 44 3.74 1.52 5.91
N ILE A 45 2.98 1.51 4.81
CA ILE A 45 1.84 2.39 4.55
C ILE A 45 0.58 1.52 4.47
N PRO A 46 -0.11 1.24 5.58
CA PRO A 46 -1.38 0.54 5.52
C PRO A 46 -2.50 1.45 5.02
N GLY A 47 -3.41 0.89 4.23
CA GLY A 47 -4.71 1.49 3.95
C GLY A 47 -5.79 0.91 4.85
N LEU A 48 -6.71 1.77 5.28
CA LEU A 48 -7.94 1.32 5.92
C LEU A 48 -8.77 0.49 4.95
N SER A 49 -9.50 -0.48 5.48
CA SER A 49 -10.42 -1.29 4.69
C SER A 49 -11.53 -0.43 4.08
N ASP A 50 -11.95 -0.78 2.87
CA ASP A 50 -13.15 -0.22 2.25
C ASP A 50 -14.43 -0.67 2.97
N TRP A 51 -14.35 -1.70 3.82
CA TRP A 51 -15.48 -2.30 4.54
C TRP A 51 -16.33 -1.27 5.33
N PRO A 52 -15.77 -0.46 6.25
CA PRO A 52 -16.53 0.57 6.97
C PRO A 52 -17.08 1.68 6.08
N PHE A 53 -16.49 1.89 4.90
CA PHE A 53 -16.94 2.92 3.96
C PHE A 53 -18.17 2.47 3.17
N THR A 54 -18.15 1.25 2.62
CA THR A 54 -19.11 0.84 1.58
C THR A 54 -19.83 -0.49 1.81
N GLN A 55 -19.32 -1.37 2.68
CA GLN A 55 -19.73 -2.80 2.66
C GLN A 55 -20.44 -3.23 3.94
N MET A 56 -20.08 -2.66 5.09
CA MET A 56 -20.69 -3.04 6.36
C MET A 56 -22.15 -2.56 6.48
N PRO A 57 -23.02 -3.27 7.21
CA PRO A 57 -24.32 -2.74 7.58
C PRO A 57 -24.16 -1.40 8.33
N GLY A 58 -24.84 -0.35 7.86
CA GLY A 58 -24.67 1.00 8.42
C GLY A 58 -23.31 1.64 8.11
N SER A 59 -22.66 1.22 7.02
CA SER A 59 -21.44 1.85 6.50
C SER A 59 -21.62 3.34 6.25
N CYS A 60 -20.51 4.05 6.08
CA CYS A 60 -20.49 5.49 5.82
C CYS A 60 -21.40 5.92 4.64
N SER A 61 -21.52 5.09 3.60
CA SER A 61 -22.44 5.35 2.48
C SER A 61 -23.92 5.49 2.91
N PHE A 62 -24.34 4.91 4.04
CA PHE A 62 -25.70 5.02 4.59
C PHE A 62 -25.88 6.18 5.57
N THR A 63 -24.81 6.88 5.95
CA THR A 63 -24.84 7.99 6.91
C THR A 63 -24.76 9.37 6.24
N GLY A 64 -25.06 9.44 4.94
CA GLY A 64 -24.87 10.66 4.16
C GLY A 64 -23.40 11.05 4.00
N TYR A 65 -22.53 10.04 3.95
CA TYR A 65 -21.08 10.19 3.82
C TYR A 65 -20.40 10.88 5.01
N ASN A 66 -21.00 10.75 6.21
CA ASN A 66 -20.34 11.08 7.47
C ASN A 66 -19.75 9.80 8.05
N CYS A 67 -18.45 9.59 7.85
CA CYS A 67 -17.74 8.37 8.20
C CYS A 67 -17.15 8.37 9.62
N PHE A 68 -17.41 9.41 10.42
CA PHE A 68 -16.71 9.63 11.70
C PHE A 68 -16.74 8.39 12.61
N GLU A 69 -17.92 7.87 12.93
CA GLU A 69 -18.06 6.77 13.90
C GLU A 69 -17.48 5.46 13.36
N GLN A 70 -17.82 5.08 12.12
CA GLN A 70 -17.35 3.82 11.52
C GLN A 70 -15.83 3.77 11.42
N ILE A 71 -15.21 4.90 11.09
CA ILE A 71 -13.75 4.98 10.93
C ILE A 71 -13.07 5.12 12.28
N LYS A 72 -13.63 5.88 13.24
CA LYS A 72 -13.11 5.92 14.60
C LYS A 72 -13.05 4.51 15.20
N GLU A 73 -14.15 3.75 15.12
CA GLU A 73 -14.21 2.38 15.65
C GLU A 73 -13.20 1.43 15.02
N ALA A 74 -13.06 1.48 13.68
CA ALA A 74 -12.08 0.66 12.97
C ALA A 74 -10.64 1.07 13.30
N TYR A 75 -10.38 2.37 13.41
CA TYR A 75 -9.05 2.90 13.69
C TYR A 75 -8.60 2.60 15.12
N VAL A 76 -9.47 2.73 16.13
CA VAL A 76 -9.17 2.33 17.50
C VAL A 76 -8.74 0.87 17.58
N GLN A 77 -9.41 -0.02 16.84
CA GLN A 77 -9.04 -1.43 16.78
C GLN A 77 -7.67 -1.65 16.14
N ASN A 78 -7.35 -0.94 15.05
CA ASN A 78 -6.00 -0.94 14.47
C ASN A 78 -4.92 -0.53 15.47
N LEU A 79 -5.16 0.58 16.17
CA LEU A 79 -4.25 1.10 17.21
C LEU A 79 -3.99 0.05 18.29
N ARG A 80 -5.05 -0.59 18.80
CA ARG A 80 -4.96 -1.62 19.85
C ARG A 80 -4.33 -2.93 19.36
N ASN A 81 -4.47 -3.26 18.08
CA ASN A 81 -4.02 -4.53 17.51
C ASN A 81 -2.70 -4.39 16.73
N GLY A 82 -1.72 -3.72 17.35
CA GLY A 82 -0.33 -3.73 16.89
C GLY A 82 0.16 -2.46 16.21
N TRP A 83 -0.70 -1.48 15.89
CA TRP A 83 -0.22 -0.20 15.37
C TRP A 83 0.35 0.71 16.44
N LEU A 84 -0.17 0.66 17.67
CA LEU A 84 0.48 1.26 18.84
C LEU A 84 1.22 0.20 19.64
N ARG A 85 2.35 0.60 20.21
CA ARG A 85 3.09 -0.14 21.23
C ARG A 85 2.47 0.08 22.60
N GLU A 86 2.87 -0.72 23.58
CA GLU A 86 2.38 -0.63 24.96
C GLU A 86 2.64 0.76 25.60
N ASP A 87 3.66 1.48 25.14
CA ASP A 87 3.97 2.85 25.59
C ASP A 87 3.11 3.95 24.94
N GLY A 88 2.15 3.55 24.08
CA GLY A 88 1.26 4.45 23.36
C GLY A 88 1.87 5.09 22.11
N THR A 89 3.12 4.76 21.76
CA THR A 89 3.74 5.27 20.52
C THR A 89 3.42 4.38 19.32
N TYR A 90 3.38 4.96 18.12
CA TYR A 90 3.21 4.18 16.90
C TYR A 90 4.36 3.20 16.69
N HIS A 91 4.03 2.02 16.16
CA HIS A 91 5.02 1.04 15.72
C HIS A 91 5.98 1.69 14.70
N PRO A 92 7.31 1.58 14.87
CA PRO A 92 8.30 2.34 14.10
C PRO A 92 8.31 1.99 12.61
N ALA A 93 7.79 0.84 12.20
CA ALA A 93 7.60 0.54 10.77
C ALA A 93 6.57 1.48 10.10
N LEU A 94 5.55 1.93 10.83
CA LEU A 94 4.48 2.76 10.26
C LEU A 94 5.00 4.15 9.90
N THR A 95 4.70 4.62 8.70
CA THR A 95 5.10 5.96 8.24
C THR A 95 3.90 6.82 7.86
N HIS A 96 2.96 6.23 7.14
CA HIS A 96 1.75 6.89 6.69
C HIS A 96 0.56 5.95 6.86
N VAL A 97 -0.65 6.49 6.95
CA VAL A 97 -1.89 5.71 6.80
C VAL A 97 -2.71 6.27 5.65
N ILE A 98 -3.13 5.39 4.73
CA ILE A 98 -4.09 5.73 3.69
C ILE A 98 -5.48 5.65 4.30
N VAL A 99 -6.11 6.80 4.48
CA VAL A 99 -7.47 6.92 5.04
C VAL A 99 -8.46 6.17 4.15
N VAL A 100 -8.35 6.36 2.84
CA VAL A 100 -9.16 5.68 1.83
C VAL A 100 -8.45 5.74 0.46
N ASN A 101 -8.55 4.66 -0.31
CA ASN A 101 -8.02 4.56 -1.67
C ASN A 101 -9.14 4.80 -2.70
N GLU A 102 -8.92 5.74 -3.61
CA GLU A 102 -9.79 6.11 -4.73
C GLU A 102 -11.24 6.36 -4.31
N LEU A 103 -11.43 7.11 -3.23
CA LEU A 103 -12.77 7.50 -2.80
C LEU A 103 -13.56 8.25 -3.88
N ASP A 104 -12.85 8.96 -4.76
CA ASP A 104 -13.41 9.67 -5.90
C ASP A 104 -13.92 8.72 -7.00
N LEU A 105 -13.71 7.40 -6.86
CA LEU A 105 -14.37 6.36 -7.64
C LEU A 105 -15.45 5.60 -6.85
N LYS A 106 -15.51 5.76 -5.51
CA LYS A 106 -16.29 4.87 -4.62
C LYS A 106 -17.40 5.55 -3.80
N LEU A 107 -17.31 6.84 -3.47
CA LEU A 107 -18.09 7.43 -2.36
C LEU A 107 -18.74 8.81 -2.64
N PRO A 108 -19.79 8.98 -3.48
CA PRO A 108 -20.32 8.13 -4.55
C PRO A 108 -19.52 8.27 -5.85
N GLY A 109 -18.38 8.96 -5.79
CA GLY A 109 -17.45 9.16 -6.89
C GLY A 109 -17.42 10.62 -7.37
N MET A 110 -16.67 10.87 -8.45
CA MET A 110 -16.37 12.21 -8.98
C MET A 110 -17.62 13.04 -9.36
N HIS A 111 -18.79 12.41 -9.43
CA HIS A 111 -20.04 13.11 -9.72
C HIS A 111 -20.67 13.82 -8.49
N ASP A 112 -20.15 13.59 -7.29
CA ASP A 112 -20.56 14.31 -6.08
C ASP A 112 -19.33 14.59 -5.21
N PRO A 113 -18.54 15.63 -5.56
CA PRO A 113 -17.32 15.94 -4.84
C PRO A 113 -17.53 16.42 -3.42
N ILE A 114 -18.70 16.96 -3.11
CA ILE A 114 -19.05 17.36 -1.74
C ILE A 114 -19.15 16.12 -0.85
N SER A 115 -19.86 15.08 -1.31
CA SER A 115 -20.05 13.86 -0.54
C SER A 115 -18.76 13.06 -0.34
N PHE A 116 -17.93 12.84 -1.39
CA PHE A 116 -16.67 12.11 -1.18
C PHE A 116 -15.71 12.89 -0.29
N THR A 117 -15.71 14.22 -0.41
CA THR A 117 -14.85 15.05 0.44
C THR A 117 -15.33 15.02 1.89
N ARG A 118 -16.66 15.05 2.13
CA ARG A 118 -17.23 14.84 3.47
C ARG A 118 -16.81 13.50 4.06
N ALA A 119 -16.83 12.43 3.26
CA ALA A 119 -16.38 11.11 3.69
C ALA A 119 -14.92 11.14 4.17
N ALA A 120 -14.01 11.73 3.39
CA ALA A 120 -12.61 11.86 3.79
C ALA A 120 -12.41 12.68 5.06
N VAL A 121 -13.00 13.88 5.11
CA VAL A 121 -12.83 14.83 6.23
C VAL A 121 -13.38 14.24 7.54
N SER A 122 -14.56 13.65 7.50
CA SER A 122 -15.16 12.99 8.68
C SER A 122 -14.41 11.73 9.10
N ALA A 123 -13.87 10.95 8.15
CA ALA A 123 -13.01 9.81 8.45
C ALA A 123 -11.72 10.23 9.17
N ILE A 124 -11.04 11.27 8.68
CA ILE A 124 -9.82 11.82 9.32
C ILE A 124 -10.13 12.32 10.73
N ASP A 125 -11.25 13.01 10.91
CA ASP A 125 -11.71 13.47 12.22
C ASP A 125 -11.97 12.30 13.21
N GLY A 126 -12.56 11.22 12.70
CA GLY A 126 -12.74 9.97 13.45
C GLY A 126 -11.40 9.33 13.84
N MET A 127 -10.41 9.31 12.94
CA MET A 127 -9.07 8.79 13.22
C MET A 127 -8.34 9.59 14.31
N LEU A 128 -8.45 10.93 14.28
CA LEU A 128 -7.85 11.78 15.33
C LEU A 128 -8.50 11.52 16.70
N SER A 129 -9.83 11.37 16.73
CA SER A 129 -10.55 11.00 17.95
C SER A 129 -10.18 9.60 18.46
N ALA A 130 -9.86 8.69 17.54
CA ALA A 130 -9.37 7.36 17.87
C ALA A 130 -7.95 7.38 18.45
N GLU A 131 -7.06 8.24 17.95
CA GLU A 131 -5.74 8.47 18.55
C GLU A 131 -5.86 9.00 19.99
N GLU A 132 -6.75 9.96 20.22
CA GLU A 132 -7.03 10.49 21.56
C GLU A 132 -7.57 9.39 22.49
N GLU A 133 -8.57 8.63 22.03
CA GLU A 133 -9.17 7.52 22.80
C GLU A 133 -8.15 6.43 23.14
N ALA A 134 -7.23 6.14 22.22
CA ALA A 134 -6.18 5.15 22.43
C ALA A 134 -5.03 5.66 23.31
N GLY A 135 -5.02 6.94 23.70
CA GLY A 135 -3.94 7.55 24.47
C GLY A 135 -2.63 7.61 23.68
N MET A 136 -2.70 7.84 22.38
CA MET A 136 -1.51 7.92 21.52
C MET A 136 -0.55 9.01 22.01
N THR A 137 0.74 8.64 22.10
CA THR A 137 1.83 9.55 22.48
C THR A 137 2.97 9.50 21.47
N GLY A 138 3.93 10.42 21.61
CA GLY A 138 5.11 10.46 20.77
C GLY A 138 4.86 11.07 19.39
N ALA A 139 5.73 10.72 18.43
CA ALA A 139 5.63 11.22 17.08
C ALA A 139 4.51 10.49 16.31
N PRO A 140 3.55 11.23 15.77
CA PRO A 140 2.46 10.60 15.05
C PRO A 140 2.85 10.15 13.62
N VAL A 141 2.05 9.26 13.02
CA VAL A 141 2.12 8.93 11.59
C VAL A 141 1.51 10.02 10.70
N ASN A 142 1.93 10.09 9.43
CA ASN A 142 1.27 10.95 8.45
C ASN A 142 -0.02 10.32 7.92
N PHE A 143 -0.97 11.14 7.46
CA PHE A 143 -2.16 10.69 6.76
C PHE A 143 -2.11 11.06 5.29
N THR A 144 -2.82 10.27 4.49
CA THR A 144 -3.05 10.54 3.08
C THR A 144 -4.40 10.01 2.64
N VAL A 145 -4.94 10.63 1.60
CA VAL A 145 -6.00 10.06 0.77
C VAL A 145 -5.39 9.85 -0.60
N THR A 146 -5.50 8.63 -1.12
CA THR A 146 -4.96 8.29 -2.43
C THR A 146 -6.07 8.46 -3.46
N PHE A 147 -5.97 9.48 -4.31
CA PHE A 147 -6.97 9.75 -5.35
C PHE A 147 -6.71 8.95 -6.62
N ALA A 148 -7.76 8.67 -7.40
CA ALA A 148 -7.57 8.19 -8.76
C ALA A 148 -6.99 9.29 -9.66
N PHE A 149 -6.36 8.91 -10.79
CA PHE A 149 -5.90 9.87 -11.82
C PHE A 149 -7.04 10.39 -12.72
N GLY A 150 -8.24 10.54 -12.17
CA GLY A 150 -9.40 11.02 -12.90
C GLY A 150 -9.52 12.54 -12.90
N ILE A 151 -10.15 13.11 -13.93
CA ILE A 151 -10.46 14.54 -13.98
C ILE A 151 -11.82 14.79 -13.32
N CYS A 152 -11.82 15.45 -12.17
CA CYS A 152 -13.04 15.86 -11.47
C CYS A 152 -13.55 17.23 -11.95
N GLN A 153 -14.42 17.24 -12.96
CA GLN A 153 -14.96 18.48 -13.56
C GLN A 153 -15.81 19.33 -12.59
N MET A 154 -16.39 18.72 -11.56
CA MET A 154 -17.19 19.40 -10.55
C MET A 154 -16.40 19.81 -9.31
N CYS A 155 -15.14 19.40 -9.21
CA CYS A 155 -14.26 19.90 -8.19
C CYS A 155 -13.89 21.36 -8.50
N PRO A 156 -13.63 22.19 -7.47
CA PRO A 156 -13.20 23.57 -7.66
C PRO A 156 -11.92 23.63 -8.52
N PRO A 157 -11.78 24.66 -9.36
CA PRO A 157 -10.53 24.91 -10.06
C PRO A 157 -9.41 25.24 -9.06
N GLY A 158 -8.17 24.97 -9.44
CA GLY A 158 -7.02 25.37 -8.66
C GLY A 158 -6.37 26.66 -9.14
N ALA A 159 -5.20 26.96 -8.59
CA ALA A 159 -4.44 28.18 -8.86
C ALA A 159 -3.99 28.34 -10.33
N TRP A 160 -4.06 27.27 -11.12
CA TRP A 160 -3.68 27.24 -12.54
C TRP A 160 -4.86 27.51 -13.50
N GLY A 161 -6.04 27.88 -12.98
CA GLY A 161 -7.21 28.27 -13.77
C GLY A 161 -8.28 27.17 -13.93
N GLN A 162 -9.16 27.34 -14.91
CA GLN A 162 -10.36 26.50 -15.12
C GLN A 162 -10.06 25.11 -15.73
N ASN A 163 -8.81 24.84 -16.10
CA ASN A 163 -8.43 23.55 -16.68
C ASN A 163 -8.26 22.51 -15.59
N HIS A 164 -9.25 21.65 -15.36
CA HIS A 164 -9.11 20.56 -14.38
C HIS A 164 -7.97 19.61 -14.74
N LYS A 165 -7.21 19.21 -13.73
CA LYS A 165 -6.05 18.33 -13.79
C LYS A 165 -6.37 17.02 -13.06
N PRO A 166 -5.97 15.86 -13.60
CA PRO A 166 -6.26 14.56 -13.01
C PRO A 166 -5.72 14.45 -11.59
N GLY A 167 -6.53 13.97 -10.64
CA GLY A 167 -6.19 13.82 -9.21
C GLY A 167 -6.04 15.14 -8.42
N LEU A 168 -5.61 16.23 -9.07
CA LEU A 168 -5.24 17.48 -8.39
C LEU A 168 -6.44 18.28 -7.90
N ASN A 169 -7.53 18.37 -8.66
CA ASN A 169 -8.72 19.11 -8.22
C ASN A 169 -9.41 18.43 -7.03
N GLN A 170 -9.33 17.10 -6.95
CA GLN A 170 -9.79 16.35 -5.78
C GLN A 170 -8.97 16.72 -4.53
N MET A 171 -7.65 16.89 -4.66
CA MET A 171 -6.80 17.38 -3.57
C MET A 171 -7.15 18.82 -3.16
N VAL A 172 -7.52 19.69 -4.11
CA VAL A 172 -7.92 21.08 -3.83
C VAL A 172 -9.17 21.12 -2.96
N ILE A 173 -10.23 20.37 -3.29
CA ILE A 173 -11.44 20.38 -2.48
C ILE A 173 -11.21 19.76 -1.10
N LEU A 174 -10.41 18.70 -1.00
CA LEU A 174 -10.05 18.12 0.28
C LEU A 174 -9.26 19.12 1.13
N HIS A 175 -8.28 19.83 0.56
CA HIS A 175 -7.55 20.88 1.25
C HIS A 175 -8.48 21.97 1.78
N GLN A 176 -9.41 22.48 0.95
CA GLN A 176 -10.39 23.48 1.37
C GLN A 176 -11.26 22.98 2.52
N ALA A 177 -11.71 21.72 2.46
CA ALA A 177 -12.55 21.14 3.49
C ALA A 177 -11.80 20.77 4.78
N MET A 178 -10.52 20.41 4.70
CA MET A 178 -9.66 20.23 5.88
C MET A 178 -9.41 21.56 6.62
N LEU A 179 -9.32 22.68 5.88
CA LEU A 179 -9.19 24.01 6.48
C LEU A 179 -10.53 24.59 6.96
N ASN A 180 -11.63 24.28 6.27
CA ASN A 180 -12.97 24.72 6.62
C ASN A 180 -14.00 23.62 6.31
N PRO A 181 -14.28 22.72 7.27
CA PRO A 181 -15.16 21.57 7.03
C PRO A 181 -16.60 21.92 6.66
N GLN A 182 -17.04 23.16 6.95
CA GLN A 182 -18.39 23.62 6.61
C GLN A 182 -18.61 23.75 5.10
N VAL A 183 -17.56 23.85 4.28
CA VAL A 183 -17.70 23.87 2.81
C VAL A 183 -18.29 22.57 2.25
N VAL A 184 -18.21 21.48 3.01
CA VAL A 184 -18.86 20.20 2.71
C VAL A 184 -19.99 19.86 3.69
N GLY A 185 -20.43 20.83 4.49
CA GLY A 185 -21.49 20.64 5.49
C GLY A 185 -21.09 19.71 6.64
N TYR A 186 -19.82 19.66 7.02
CA TYR A 186 -19.32 18.90 8.15
C TYR A 186 -18.91 19.81 9.30
N THR A 187 -19.17 19.38 10.55
CA THR A 187 -18.70 20.07 11.76
C THR A 187 -17.68 19.16 12.43
N ALA A 188 -16.41 19.57 12.40
CA ALA A 188 -15.32 18.76 12.95
C ALA A 188 -15.28 18.78 14.48
N GLN A 189 -14.89 17.66 15.05
CA GLN A 189 -14.62 17.51 16.48
C GLN A 189 -13.15 17.85 16.81
N ASN A 190 -12.24 17.62 15.87
CA ASN A 190 -10.81 17.89 16.00
C ASN A 190 -10.32 19.02 15.06
N ASP A 191 -9.10 19.51 15.31
CA ASP A 191 -8.45 20.52 14.46
C ASP A 191 -7.87 19.87 13.19
N LEU A 192 -8.73 19.68 12.19
CA LEU A 192 -8.36 19.14 10.88
C LEU A 192 -7.37 20.03 10.14
N ALA A 193 -7.40 21.34 10.39
CA ALA A 193 -6.50 22.27 9.74
C ALA A 193 -5.06 22.09 10.29
N ALA A 194 -4.92 21.85 11.60
CA ALA A 194 -3.63 21.49 12.19
C ALA A 194 -3.12 20.14 11.68
N CYS A 195 -4.00 19.13 11.58
CA CYS A 195 -3.65 17.83 10.98
C CYS A 195 -3.12 18.01 9.55
N PHE A 196 -3.82 18.76 8.70
CA PHE A 196 -3.40 19.02 7.32
C PHE A 196 -2.04 19.71 7.23
N ARG A 197 -1.76 20.67 8.12
CA ARG A 197 -0.49 21.42 8.09
C ARG A 197 0.71 20.63 8.58
N THR A 198 0.51 19.64 9.46
CA THR A 198 1.61 19.03 10.22
C THR A 198 1.86 17.56 9.89
N ARG A 199 0.86 16.84 9.38
CA ARG A 199 0.90 15.38 9.22
C ARG A 199 0.27 14.90 7.92
N TRP A 200 0.32 15.70 6.86
CA TRP A 200 -0.37 15.40 5.61
C TRP A 200 0.57 15.24 4.44
N THR A 201 0.33 14.19 3.66
CA THR A 201 0.99 13.92 2.40
C THR A 201 -0.08 13.62 1.36
N HIS A 202 -0.03 14.27 0.19
CA HIS A 202 -0.91 13.91 -0.91
C HIS A 202 -0.50 12.58 -1.55
N SER A 203 -1.46 11.84 -2.08
CA SER A 203 -1.13 10.72 -2.96
C SER A 203 -2.16 10.52 -4.05
N PHE A 204 -1.72 9.89 -5.14
CA PHE A 204 -2.59 9.50 -6.24
C PHE A 204 -2.10 8.21 -6.89
N ASN A 205 -3.02 7.51 -7.54
CA ASN A 205 -2.73 6.36 -8.40
C ASN A 205 -2.67 6.81 -9.85
N THR A 206 -1.86 6.17 -10.68
CA THR A 206 -1.85 6.44 -12.12
C THR A 206 -1.34 5.25 -12.94
N GLN A 207 -1.89 5.13 -14.14
CA GLN A 207 -1.40 4.23 -15.19
C GLN A 207 -0.82 5.04 -16.38
N ASN A 208 -0.73 6.36 -16.25
CA ASN A 208 -0.07 7.21 -17.24
C ASN A 208 1.44 6.98 -17.21
N ALA A 209 2.08 7.19 -18.37
CA ALA A 209 3.52 7.09 -18.46
C ALA A 209 4.18 8.27 -17.73
N ALA A 210 5.36 8.03 -17.19
CA ALA A 210 6.12 8.99 -16.41
C ALA A 210 6.27 10.34 -17.13
N HIS A 211 6.59 10.31 -18.44
CA HIS A 211 6.81 11.51 -19.26
C HIS A 211 5.56 12.41 -19.40
N GLU A 212 4.36 11.88 -19.15
CA GLU A 212 3.11 12.64 -19.22
C GLU A 212 2.85 13.43 -17.92
N LEU A 213 3.37 12.95 -16.79
CA LEU A 213 3.03 13.46 -15.46
C LEU A 213 3.46 14.91 -15.18
N PRO A 214 4.59 15.45 -15.69
CA PRO A 214 4.91 16.86 -15.51
C PRO A 214 3.79 17.80 -15.96
N GLY A 215 3.35 17.68 -17.21
CA GLY A 215 2.31 18.55 -17.78
C GLY A 215 0.88 18.21 -17.30
N LEU A 216 0.62 16.94 -16.96
CA LEU A 216 -0.68 16.51 -16.46
C LEU A 216 -0.89 16.83 -14.98
N PHE A 217 0.17 16.85 -14.17
CA PHE A 217 0.04 16.97 -12.71
C PHE A 217 1.10 17.87 -12.07
N PHE A 218 2.39 17.54 -12.19
CA PHE A 218 3.41 18.13 -11.31
C PHE A 218 3.61 19.64 -11.50
N ASP A 219 3.53 20.14 -12.74
CA ASP A 219 3.64 21.58 -13.00
C ASP A 219 2.55 22.39 -12.28
N ALA A 220 1.32 21.86 -12.29
CA ALA A 220 0.19 22.49 -11.61
C ALA A 220 0.23 22.24 -10.09
N TYR A 221 0.70 21.07 -9.66
CA TYR A 221 0.85 20.72 -8.25
C TYR A 221 1.86 21.65 -7.55
N ALA A 222 3.01 21.92 -8.17
CA ALA A 222 4.03 22.80 -7.61
C ALA A 222 3.53 24.23 -7.36
N VAL A 223 2.61 24.71 -8.19
CA VAL A 223 1.95 26.02 -8.01
C VAL A 223 0.92 25.98 -6.88
N GLN A 224 0.13 24.90 -6.82
CA GLN A 224 -0.99 24.78 -5.87
C GLN A 224 -0.55 24.43 -4.45
N PHE A 225 0.45 23.57 -4.33
CA PHE A 225 0.90 22.95 -3.08
C PHE A 225 2.44 22.97 -3.00
N PRO A 226 3.07 24.16 -2.96
CA PRO A 226 4.52 24.29 -3.08
C PRO A 226 5.31 23.64 -1.93
N SER A 227 4.66 23.38 -0.80
CA SER A 227 5.29 22.81 0.40
C SER A 227 4.61 21.54 0.92
N THR A 228 3.61 21.00 0.21
CA THR A 228 2.95 19.76 0.64
C THR A 228 3.54 18.59 -0.14
N PRO A 229 4.10 17.57 0.54
CA PRO A 229 4.69 16.44 -0.15
C PRO A 229 3.63 15.59 -0.85
N VAL A 230 4.04 14.88 -1.91
CA VAL A 230 3.20 13.95 -2.67
C VAL A 230 3.95 12.67 -3.03
N PHE A 231 3.26 11.54 -3.07
CA PHE A 231 3.79 10.30 -3.64
C PHE A 231 2.77 9.63 -4.56
N ILE A 232 3.24 8.75 -5.44
CA ILE A 232 2.36 7.94 -6.29
C ILE A 232 2.08 6.62 -5.56
N GLY A 233 0.83 6.39 -5.16
CA GLY A 233 0.40 5.20 -4.43
C GLY A 233 0.38 3.94 -5.29
N GLU A 234 0.04 4.09 -6.57
CA GLU A 234 0.04 3.02 -7.56
C GLU A 234 0.65 3.57 -8.84
N PHE A 235 1.79 3.04 -9.23
CA PHE A 235 2.43 3.35 -10.50
C PHE A 235 2.70 2.05 -11.25
N HIS A 236 1.99 1.86 -12.37
CA HIS A 236 2.29 0.83 -13.37
C HIS A 236 1.56 1.14 -14.67
N SER A 237 2.35 1.33 -15.71
CA SER A 237 1.92 1.66 -17.06
C SER A 237 1.81 0.39 -17.92
N ALA A 238 0.96 -0.56 -17.50
CA ALA A 238 0.90 -1.94 -18.06
C ALA A 238 0.47 -2.02 -19.55
N HIS A 239 0.16 -0.88 -20.17
CA HIS A 239 -0.25 -0.64 -21.55
C HIS A 239 0.83 -0.85 -22.63
N PRO A 240 0.88 -1.91 -23.49
CA PRO A 240 1.76 -1.90 -24.65
C PRO A 240 1.52 -0.67 -25.55
N PRO A 241 2.57 -0.13 -26.21
CA PRO A 241 3.92 -0.68 -26.38
C PRO A 241 4.93 -0.25 -25.29
N ARG A 242 4.48 0.17 -24.11
CA ARG A 242 5.35 0.78 -23.09
C ARG A 242 6.31 -0.24 -22.46
N ASP A 243 7.58 0.16 -22.31
CA ASP A 243 8.56 -0.59 -21.52
C ASP A 243 8.48 -0.13 -20.07
N GLN A 244 8.00 -1.02 -19.20
CA GLN A 244 7.83 -0.73 -17.77
C GLN A 244 9.17 -0.44 -17.07
N ALA A 245 10.28 -1.03 -17.53
CA ALA A 245 11.60 -0.75 -16.96
C ALA A 245 12.03 0.70 -17.26
N GLU A 246 11.82 1.14 -18.50
CA GLU A 246 12.10 2.50 -18.94
C GLU A 246 11.19 3.49 -18.20
N ASP A 247 9.90 3.21 -18.09
CA ASP A 247 8.94 4.08 -17.43
C ASP A 247 9.23 4.21 -15.92
N MET A 248 9.69 3.12 -15.28
CA MET A 248 10.19 3.15 -13.92
C MET A 248 11.46 4.00 -13.77
N SER A 249 12.42 3.90 -14.69
CA SER A 249 13.61 4.77 -14.66
C SER A 249 13.22 6.24 -14.82
N ASN A 250 12.27 6.54 -15.71
CA ASN A 250 11.79 7.89 -15.96
C ASN A 250 11.06 8.47 -14.74
N ILE A 251 10.22 7.69 -14.05
CA ILE A 251 9.51 8.20 -12.88
C ILE A 251 10.46 8.44 -11.71
N MET A 252 11.52 7.64 -11.54
CA MET A 252 12.53 7.90 -10.52
C MET A 252 13.32 9.18 -10.82
N GLN A 253 13.63 9.48 -12.08
CA GLN A 253 14.23 10.78 -12.44
C GLN A 253 13.29 11.95 -12.11
N ILE A 254 11.98 11.78 -12.25
CA ILE A 254 11.01 12.78 -11.82
C ILE A 254 11.04 12.94 -10.29
N THR A 255 11.16 11.85 -9.53
CA THR A 255 11.28 11.94 -8.06
C THR A 255 12.50 12.73 -7.61
N ASP A 256 13.61 12.67 -8.36
CA ASP A 256 14.82 13.44 -8.06
C ASP A 256 14.72 14.93 -8.42
N THR A 257 13.80 15.30 -9.31
CA THR A 257 13.69 16.66 -9.86
C THR A 257 12.52 17.45 -9.27
N VAL A 258 11.42 16.79 -8.92
CA VAL A 258 10.25 17.41 -8.31
C VAL A 258 10.40 17.40 -6.80
N SER A 259 10.73 18.55 -6.20
CA SER A 259 11.04 18.66 -4.76
C SER A 259 9.92 18.22 -3.82
N ALA A 260 8.66 18.28 -4.26
CA ALA A 260 7.52 17.81 -3.47
C ALA A 260 7.35 16.29 -3.51
N MET A 261 8.01 15.58 -4.42
CA MET A 261 7.80 14.16 -4.65
C MET A 261 8.61 13.32 -3.65
N LEU A 262 7.93 12.44 -2.90
CA LEU A 262 8.59 11.54 -1.95
C LEU A 262 9.01 10.20 -2.57
N GLY A 263 8.36 9.79 -3.66
CA GLY A 263 8.61 8.50 -4.29
C GLY A 263 7.37 7.90 -4.95
N VAL A 264 7.47 6.63 -5.31
CA VAL A 264 6.41 5.84 -5.94
C VAL A 264 6.29 4.46 -5.31
N SER A 265 5.09 3.89 -5.33
CA SER A 265 4.83 2.49 -5.03
C SER A 265 4.42 1.77 -6.32
N PHE A 266 5.22 0.80 -6.73
CA PHE A 266 4.92 -0.02 -7.90
C PHE A 266 3.67 -0.88 -7.66
N PHE A 267 2.76 -0.92 -8.64
CA PHE A 267 1.52 -1.69 -8.57
C PHE A 267 1.54 -2.84 -9.60
N GLU A 268 1.63 -4.12 -9.25
CA GLU A 268 1.56 -4.70 -7.91
C GLU A 268 2.47 -5.93 -7.76
N TYR A 269 2.61 -6.39 -6.51
CA TYR A 269 3.56 -7.43 -6.18
C TYR A 269 3.24 -8.78 -6.83
N GLN A 270 1.98 -9.22 -6.79
CA GLN A 270 1.55 -10.51 -7.31
C GLN A 270 0.33 -10.34 -8.21
N VAL A 271 0.28 -11.08 -9.33
CA VAL A 271 -0.86 -11.11 -10.25
C VAL A 271 -2.16 -11.44 -9.52
N ARG A 272 -3.22 -10.65 -9.79
CA ARG A 272 -4.57 -10.80 -9.21
C ARG A 272 -5.45 -11.74 -10.02
N TYR A 273 -5.19 -13.04 -9.89
CA TYR A 273 -5.95 -14.10 -10.56
C TYR A 273 -7.44 -14.12 -10.18
N ASP A 274 -7.80 -13.62 -8.99
CA ASP A 274 -9.19 -13.53 -8.50
C ASP A 274 -10.04 -12.51 -9.27
N LYS A 275 -9.42 -11.44 -9.79
CA LYS A 275 -10.11 -10.40 -10.55
C LYS A 275 -10.24 -10.72 -12.04
N GLY A 276 -9.27 -11.44 -12.59
CA GLY A 276 -9.22 -11.75 -14.02
C GLY A 276 -9.04 -10.53 -14.93
N GLY A 277 -9.19 -10.72 -16.24
CA GLY A 277 -9.23 -9.64 -17.22
C GLY A 277 -7.96 -8.78 -17.26
N ALA A 278 -8.13 -7.47 -17.39
CA ALA A 278 -7.02 -6.50 -17.47
C ALA A 278 -6.18 -6.44 -16.19
N GLU A 279 -6.77 -6.78 -15.04
CA GLU A 279 -6.08 -6.73 -13.74
C GLU A 279 -4.92 -7.74 -13.64
N MET A 280 -4.96 -8.80 -14.45
CA MET A 280 -3.88 -9.80 -14.48
C MET A 280 -2.58 -9.27 -15.09
N SER A 281 -2.57 -8.07 -15.67
CA SER A 281 -1.39 -7.47 -16.30
C SER A 281 -0.47 -6.71 -15.33
N PHE A 282 -0.91 -6.46 -14.08
CA PHE A 282 -0.17 -5.55 -13.17
C PHE A 282 0.87 -6.24 -12.27
N GLY A 283 0.77 -7.55 -12.06
CA GLY A 283 1.65 -8.26 -11.12
C GLY A 283 3.09 -8.41 -11.63
N MET A 284 4.09 -8.07 -10.82
CA MET A 284 5.50 -8.40 -11.13
C MET A 284 5.82 -9.89 -10.95
N PHE A 285 5.05 -10.58 -10.10
CA PHE A 285 5.15 -12.03 -9.92
C PHE A 285 3.83 -12.74 -10.23
N GLY A 286 3.89 -13.79 -11.04
CA GLY A 286 2.85 -14.81 -11.14
C GLY A 286 3.01 -15.88 -10.06
N LEU A 287 2.12 -16.87 -10.08
CA LEU A 287 2.20 -18.05 -9.20
C LEU A 287 2.77 -19.25 -9.97
N GLY A 288 3.69 -19.98 -9.33
CA GLY A 288 4.20 -21.25 -9.84
C GLY A 288 3.43 -22.46 -9.31
N GLU A 289 4.02 -23.65 -9.44
CA GLU A 289 3.33 -24.93 -9.19
C GLU A 289 3.53 -25.49 -7.77
N TYR A 290 4.36 -24.86 -6.94
CA TYR A 290 4.65 -25.31 -5.58
C TYR A 290 3.94 -24.44 -4.55
N SER A 291 3.20 -25.06 -3.61
CA SER A 291 2.62 -24.34 -2.45
C SER A 291 3.48 -24.57 -1.22
N PHE A 292 3.92 -23.49 -0.57
CA PHE A 292 4.72 -23.57 0.66
C PHE A 292 3.90 -24.04 1.86
N ARG A 293 2.66 -23.59 1.93
CA ARG A 293 1.72 -23.85 3.03
C ARG A 293 0.34 -23.30 2.68
N ASP A 294 -0.63 -23.68 3.47
CA ASP A 294 -1.93 -23.02 3.50
C ASP A 294 -1.93 -21.87 4.51
N MET A 295 -2.69 -20.83 4.20
CA MET A 295 -2.94 -19.66 5.05
C MET A 295 -4.44 -19.53 5.29
N ASP A 296 -4.83 -19.47 6.56
CA ASP A 296 -6.18 -19.05 6.92
C ASP A 296 -6.30 -17.53 6.77
N TYR A 297 -7.21 -17.11 5.89
CA TYR A 297 -7.58 -15.74 5.67
C TYR A 297 -9.09 -15.60 5.83
N HIS A 298 -9.51 -15.12 7.00
CA HIS A 298 -10.92 -14.92 7.38
C HIS A 298 -11.78 -16.20 7.29
N GLY A 299 -11.25 -17.33 7.75
CA GLY A 299 -11.93 -18.62 7.75
C GLY A 299 -11.93 -19.32 6.38
N SER A 300 -11.28 -18.71 5.39
CA SER A 300 -11.03 -19.31 4.09
C SER A 300 -9.56 -19.70 4.00
N ILE A 301 -9.31 -20.94 3.61
CA ILE A 301 -7.95 -21.45 3.48
C ILE A 301 -7.43 -21.19 2.06
N PHE A 302 -6.32 -20.47 1.96
CA PHE A 302 -5.66 -20.16 0.69
C PHE A 302 -4.26 -20.77 0.64
N PRO A 303 -3.92 -21.52 -0.42
CA PRO A 303 -2.55 -21.97 -0.64
C PRO A 303 -1.62 -20.78 -0.93
N VAL A 304 -0.44 -20.77 -0.29
CA VAL A 304 0.63 -19.80 -0.51
C VAL A 304 1.60 -20.38 -1.53
N TRP A 305 1.33 -20.11 -2.80
CA TRP A 305 2.12 -20.56 -3.93
C TRP A 305 3.48 -19.85 -4.04
N CYS A 306 4.44 -20.52 -4.65
CA CYS A 306 5.70 -19.93 -5.05
C CYS A 306 5.51 -18.85 -6.12
N LEU A 307 6.50 -17.96 -6.24
CA LEU A 307 6.47 -16.86 -7.19
C LEU A 307 7.19 -17.24 -8.48
N THR A 308 6.68 -16.75 -9.61
CA THR A 308 7.35 -16.82 -10.91
C THR A 308 7.47 -15.41 -11.47
N PRO A 309 8.67 -14.93 -11.86
CA PRO A 309 8.83 -13.60 -12.43
C PRO A 309 7.97 -13.43 -13.70
N VAL A 310 7.25 -12.31 -13.80
CA VAL A 310 6.55 -11.92 -15.02
C VAL A 310 7.54 -11.22 -15.96
N SER A 311 7.43 -11.47 -17.27
CA SER A 311 8.24 -10.80 -18.27
C SER A 311 7.62 -9.47 -18.72
N THR A 312 8.46 -8.47 -19.00
CA THR A 312 8.04 -7.25 -19.68
C THR A 312 7.64 -7.55 -21.13
N THR A 313 6.60 -6.90 -21.63
CA THR A 313 6.09 -7.13 -22.99
C THR A 313 7.04 -6.63 -24.09
N ALA A 314 7.88 -5.64 -23.78
CA ALA A 314 8.76 -4.99 -24.75
C ALA A 314 10.06 -5.75 -25.00
N THR A 315 10.69 -6.26 -23.94
CA THR A 315 12.06 -6.83 -24.00
C THR A 315 12.14 -8.30 -23.60
N ALA A 316 11.01 -8.90 -23.16
CA ALA A 316 10.96 -10.22 -22.54
C ALA A 316 11.86 -10.36 -21.28
N ALA A 317 12.37 -9.25 -20.75
CA ALA A 317 13.15 -9.23 -19.52
C ALA A 317 12.25 -9.49 -18.32
N SER A 318 12.82 -10.01 -17.23
CA SER A 318 12.13 -10.17 -15.95
C SER A 318 11.74 -8.80 -15.37
N LEU A 319 10.46 -8.58 -15.13
CA LEU A 319 9.92 -7.34 -14.56
C LEU A 319 10.45 -7.09 -13.13
N PRO A 320 10.54 -8.10 -12.23
CA PRO A 320 11.22 -7.94 -10.94
C PRO A 320 12.68 -7.49 -11.08
N ASP A 321 13.43 -8.02 -12.04
CA ASP A 321 14.84 -7.63 -12.23
C ASP A 321 14.97 -6.20 -12.76
N ALA A 322 14.06 -5.79 -13.64
CA ALA A 322 13.96 -4.42 -14.10
C ALA A 322 13.68 -3.45 -12.94
N LEU A 323 12.76 -3.81 -12.03
CA LEU A 323 12.47 -3.02 -10.83
C LEU A 323 13.67 -2.97 -9.89
N ALA A 324 14.34 -4.11 -9.67
CA ALA A 324 15.54 -4.17 -8.85
C ALA A 324 16.61 -3.21 -9.37
N ALA A 325 16.84 -3.17 -10.68
CA ALA A 325 17.81 -2.27 -11.29
C ALA A 325 17.47 -0.79 -11.03
N VAL A 326 16.19 -0.42 -11.06
CA VAL A 326 15.73 0.96 -10.83
C VAL A 326 15.75 1.35 -9.35
N PHE A 327 15.39 0.44 -8.45
CA PHE A 327 15.38 0.69 -7.01
C PHE A 327 16.74 0.46 -6.33
N GLY A 328 17.75 0.02 -7.09
CA GLY A 328 19.10 -0.27 -6.56
C GLY A 328 19.17 -1.58 -5.76
N GLY A 329 18.25 -2.51 -6.02
CA GLY A 329 18.21 -3.86 -5.48
C GLY A 329 19.05 -4.88 -6.27
N ALA A 330 18.88 -6.15 -5.90
CA ALA A 330 19.52 -7.28 -6.56
C ALA A 330 18.55 -8.03 -7.48
N ALA A 331 19.10 -8.63 -8.54
CA ALA A 331 18.36 -9.52 -9.42
C ALA A 331 17.82 -10.74 -8.65
N VAL A 332 16.64 -11.18 -9.05
CA VAL A 332 15.94 -12.32 -8.46
C VAL A 332 16.49 -13.61 -9.06
N ASP A 333 16.77 -14.60 -8.20
CA ASP A 333 17.00 -15.97 -8.64
C ASP A 333 15.65 -16.69 -8.78
N PRO A 334 15.15 -16.96 -10.01
CA PRO A 334 13.86 -17.60 -10.20
C PRO A 334 13.80 -19.01 -9.61
N GLN A 335 14.94 -19.70 -9.51
CA GLN A 335 14.99 -21.04 -8.92
C GLN A 335 14.76 -20.97 -7.41
N ALA A 336 15.34 -19.96 -6.74
CA ALA A 336 15.14 -19.75 -5.31
C ALA A 336 13.67 -19.43 -4.95
N LEU A 337 12.90 -18.83 -5.86
CA LEU A 337 11.51 -18.47 -5.60
C LEU A 337 10.55 -19.67 -5.49
N CYS A 338 10.87 -20.78 -6.15
CA CYS A 338 9.99 -21.95 -6.24
C CYS A 338 10.68 -23.26 -5.82
N THR A 339 11.61 -23.18 -4.88
CA THR A 339 12.25 -24.35 -4.27
C THR A 339 11.86 -24.45 -2.79
N PRO A 340 11.54 -25.65 -2.26
CA PRO A 340 11.40 -25.88 -0.83
C PRO A 340 12.59 -25.31 -0.05
N ASP A 341 12.31 -24.49 0.96
CA ASP A 341 13.32 -23.90 1.83
C ASP A 341 13.56 -24.87 3.03
N PRO A 342 14.72 -25.52 3.12
CA PRO A 342 15.00 -26.48 4.20
C PRO A 342 14.96 -25.85 5.60
N ALA A 343 15.10 -24.53 5.69
CA ALA A 343 14.97 -23.80 6.96
C ALA A 343 13.50 -23.58 7.37
N LYS A 344 12.55 -23.76 6.46
CA LYS A 344 11.13 -23.38 6.67
C LYS A 344 10.15 -24.52 6.49
N VAL A 345 10.48 -25.55 5.70
CA VAL A 345 9.59 -26.71 5.54
C VAL A 345 9.19 -27.30 6.90
N PRO A 346 7.97 -27.83 7.06
CA PRO A 346 7.54 -28.48 8.29
C PRO A 346 8.43 -29.67 8.66
N LEU A 347 8.73 -29.85 9.95
CA LEU A 347 9.51 -31.00 10.45
C LEU A 347 8.64 -32.26 10.47
N THR A 348 8.30 -32.75 9.29
CA THR A 348 7.40 -33.88 9.03
C THR A 348 7.98 -34.78 7.94
N ALA A 349 7.39 -35.95 7.72
CA ALA A 349 7.81 -36.85 6.63
C ALA A 349 7.67 -36.20 5.24
N SER A 350 6.64 -35.39 5.02
CA SER A 350 6.48 -34.66 3.75
C SER A 350 7.55 -33.57 3.57
N GLY A 351 7.84 -32.79 4.61
CA GLY A 351 8.91 -31.78 4.56
C GLY A 351 10.30 -32.39 4.34
N PHE A 352 10.57 -33.57 4.90
CA PHE A 352 11.79 -34.33 4.58
C PHE A 352 11.83 -34.71 3.10
N GLU A 353 10.73 -35.22 2.54
CA GLU A 353 10.65 -35.62 1.14
C GLU A 353 10.82 -34.43 0.18
N GLU A 354 10.23 -33.28 0.50
CA GLU A 354 10.42 -32.02 -0.24
C GLU A 354 11.90 -31.61 -0.29
N VAL A 355 12.61 -31.63 0.84
CA VAL A 355 14.04 -31.30 0.88
C VAL A 355 14.90 -32.38 0.22
N ARG A 356 14.52 -33.66 0.34
CA ARG A 356 15.23 -34.78 -0.29
C ARG A 356 15.20 -34.68 -1.82
N GLN A 357 14.08 -34.23 -2.38
CA GLN A 357 13.92 -34.05 -3.83
C GLN A 357 14.79 -32.93 -4.41
N LEU A 358 15.39 -32.09 -3.56
CA LEU A 358 16.37 -31.09 -3.99
C LEU A 358 17.72 -31.70 -4.39
N TRP A 359 17.99 -32.95 -3.98
CA TRP A 359 19.26 -33.65 -4.20
C TRP A 359 20.50 -32.84 -3.77
N ASP A 360 20.34 -32.01 -2.73
CA ASP A 360 21.37 -31.11 -2.22
C ASP A 360 21.70 -31.45 -0.76
N VAL A 361 22.94 -31.91 -0.54
CA VAL A 361 23.42 -32.38 0.77
C VAL A 361 23.46 -31.24 1.79
N ALA A 362 23.82 -30.02 1.38
CA ALA A 362 23.89 -28.87 2.29
C ALA A 362 22.48 -28.47 2.74
N LYS A 363 21.51 -28.47 1.81
CA LYS A 363 20.10 -28.23 2.13
C LYS A 363 19.52 -29.29 3.06
N MET A 364 19.82 -30.57 2.82
CA MET A 364 19.40 -31.64 3.72
C MET A 364 20.02 -31.50 5.11
N ALA A 365 21.29 -31.08 5.21
CA ALA A 365 21.95 -30.85 6.50
C ALA A 365 21.22 -29.78 7.34
N ILE A 366 20.77 -28.68 6.71
CA ILE A 366 19.97 -27.64 7.38
C ILE A 366 18.66 -28.22 7.96
N PHE A 367 17.95 -29.04 7.19
CA PHE A 367 16.72 -29.68 7.66
C PHE A 367 16.99 -30.63 8.84
N VAL A 368 18.02 -31.49 8.72
CA VAL A 368 18.41 -32.43 9.78
C VAL A 368 18.81 -31.71 11.05
N GLU A 369 19.58 -30.62 10.96
CA GLU A 369 19.95 -29.81 12.11
C GLU A 369 18.71 -29.28 12.85
N ARG A 370 17.69 -28.82 12.12
CA ARG A 370 16.41 -28.39 12.71
C ARG A 370 15.67 -29.54 13.40
N VAL A 371 15.68 -30.74 12.80
CA VAL A 371 15.08 -31.95 13.41
C VAL A 371 15.78 -32.30 14.73
N VAL A 372 17.11 -32.32 14.74
CA VAL A 372 17.91 -32.64 15.94
C VAL A 372 17.64 -31.61 17.04
N ARG A 373 17.69 -30.32 16.72
CA ARG A 373 17.41 -29.24 17.67
C ARG A 373 15.98 -29.32 18.23
N HIS A 374 15.01 -29.67 17.39
CA HIS A 374 13.62 -29.85 17.81
C HIS A 374 13.44 -31.07 18.74
N ALA A 375 14.24 -32.12 18.54
CA ALA A 375 14.24 -33.31 19.40
C ALA A 375 15.03 -33.12 20.71
N GLY A 376 15.62 -31.95 20.95
CA GLY A 376 16.40 -31.64 22.15
C GLY A 376 17.84 -32.17 22.15
N GLY A 377 18.38 -32.45 20.96
CA GLY A 377 19.76 -32.90 20.75
C GLY A 377 20.75 -31.80 20.35
#